data_AF-A0A3M4YXD6-F1
#
_entry.id   AF-A0A3M4YXD6-F1
#
_cell.length_a   1.000
_cell.length_b   1.000
_cell.length_c   1.000
_cell.angle_alpha   90.00
_cell.angle_beta   90.00
_cell.angle_gamma   90.00
#
_symmetry.space_group_name_H-M   'P 1'
#
loop_
_entity.id
_entity.type
_entity.pdbx_description
1 polymer ?
#
loop_
_entity_poly.entity_id
_entity_poly.type
_entity_poly.pdbx_seq_one_letter_code
_entity_poly.pdbx_strand_id
1 'polypeptide(L)'
;MFFRRNRTVQVEITTPISISNSPPITPAPGQHDAATGQVKRFDADLTFKFATFVILFVQAVLIVWGYLDLAAYYEQFGIRTSELELGTPTLLVYGYSYIFSGVMGTVNGIPVFGPFIPGGIFIFIGMAVTILFFAMHGSRSLRDKIPSGLLLGVALLMFFIVPAFAVRDGVERAGEDYEAETNVKAPLGTTREHTIVTDQKEILTGRLVVADTKASFIQVKDSVYKVDNSSNRVMRKILLKPKLPAKEKKSSPEGGPRSNN
;
A
#
# COMPACT_ATOMS: atom_id res chain seq x y z
N MET A 1 1.48 -14.28 -66.11
CA MET A 1 2.55 -14.52 -67.11
C MET A 1 3.44 -13.28 -67.10
N PHE A 2 4.71 -13.22 -66.71
CA PHE A 2 5.78 -14.21 -66.52
C PHE A 2 6.82 -13.63 -65.53
N PHE A 3 7.31 -14.47 -64.61
CA PHE A 3 8.55 -14.25 -63.87
C PHE A 3 9.73 -14.16 -64.86
N ARG A 4 10.65 -13.21 -64.67
CA ARG A 4 12.02 -13.30 -65.18
C ARG A 4 13.00 -13.09 -64.03
N ARG A 5 13.30 -14.18 -63.33
CA ARG A 5 14.55 -14.39 -62.57
C ARG A 5 15.66 -14.68 -63.58
N ASN A 6 16.87 -14.20 -63.29
CA ASN A 6 18.14 -14.34 -64.04
C ASN A 6 18.51 -13.16 -64.96
N ARG A 7 19.11 -12.13 -64.35
CA ARG A 7 20.17 -11.34 -65.00
C ARG A 7 21.42 -11.43 -64.13
N THR A 8 22.35 -12.29 -64.52
CA THR A 8 23.72 -12.31 -64.01
C THR A 8 24.52 -11.28 -64.78
N VAL A 9 25.00 -10.24 -64.11
CA VAL A 9 25.93 -9.27 -64.70
C VAL A 9 27.33 -9.87 -64.63
N GLN A 10 27.90 -10.19 -65.78
CA GLN A 10 29.28 -10.62 -65.94
C GLN A 10 30.16 -9.37 -65.89
N VAL A 11 31.10 -9.32 -64.95
CA VAL A 11 32.08 -8.22 -64.83
C VAL A 11 33.45 -8.83 -65.10
N GLU A 12 34.07 -8.48 -66.22
CA GLU A 12 35.47 -8.81 -66.51
C GLU A 12 36.38 -7.94 -65.64
N ILE A 13 37.25 -8.57 -64.85
CA ILE A 13 38.29 -7.87 -64.10
C ILE A 13 39.52 -7.77 -65.00
N THR A 14 39.66 -6.63 -65.68
CA THR A 14 40.79 -6.28 -66.54
C THR A 14 41.98 -5.79 -65.72
N THR A 15 42.58 -6.62 -64.87
CA THR A 15 43.98 -6.50 -64.42
C THR A 15 44.45 -7.79 -63.72
N PRO A 16 45.62 -8.35 -64.08
CA PRO A 16 46.14 -9.56 -63.42
C PRO A 16 46.73 -9.20 -62.05
N ILE A 17 46.14 -9.69 -60.97
CA ILE A 17 46.76 -9.63 -59.64
C ILE A 17 47.63 -10.88 -59.49
N SER A 18 48.95 -10.70 -59.60
CA SER A 18 49.96 -11.70 -59.26
C SER A 18 49.83 -12.10 -57.79
N ILE A 19 49.56 -13.38 -57.54
CA ILE A 19 49.61 -13.97 -56.20
C ILE A 19 51.08 -14.17 -55.83
N SER A 20 51.67 -13.22 -55.10
CA SER A 20 52.93 -13.43 -54.39
C SER A 20 52.59 -13.71 -52.93
N ASN A 21 52.71 -14.98 -52.54
CA ASN A 21 52.71 -15.38 -51.13
C ASN A 21 53.94 -14.78 -50.44
N SER A 22 53.72 -13.74 -49.65
CA SER A 22 54.70 -13.20 -48.72
C SER A 22 54.16 -13.40 -47.29
N PRO A 23 54.96 -13.92 -46.34
CA PRO A 23 54.47 -14.25 -44.99
C PRO A 23 54.06 -12.98 -44.24
N PRO A 24 52.99 -13.02 -43.41
CA PRO A 24 52.50 -11.82 -42.77
C PRO A 24 53.49 -11.32 -41.72
N ILE A 25 54.04 -10.14 -41.99
CA ILE A 25 54.79 -9.30 -41.07
C ILE A 25 53.78 -8.73 -40.07
N THR A 26 54.00 -9.00 -38.79
CA THR A 26 53.25 -8.45 -37.65
C THR A 26 53.24 -6.91 -37.67
N PRO A 27 52.06 -6.26 -37.72
CA PRO A 27 51.93 -4.84 -37.37
C PRO A 27 51.48 -4.67 -35.91
N ALA A 28 51.95 -3.58 -35.30
CA ALA A 28 51.72 -3.19 -33.92
C ALA A 28 50.24 -2.95 -33.55
N PRO A 29 49.87 -3.06 -32.26
CA PRO A 29 48.48 -3.03 -31.81
C PRO A 29 47.96 -1.60 -31.72
N GLY A 30 46.99 -1.27 -32.55
CA GLY A 30 46.32 0.02 -32.48
C GLY A 30 45.53 0.26 -33.74
N GLN A 31 44.27 -0.15 -33.70
CA GLN A 31 43.08 0.41 -34.35
C GLN A 31 42.12 -0.73 -34.73
N HIS A 32 41.65 -1.47 -33.72
CA HIS A 32 40.34 -2.09 -33.87
C HIS A 32 39.34 -0.97 -33.64
N ASP A 33 38.62 -0.62 -34.70
CA ASP A 33 37.34 0.07 -34.58
C ASP A 33 36.53 -0.63 -33.49
N ALA A 34 36.38 0.08 -32.37
CA ALA A 34 35.49 -0.33 -31.32
C ALA A 34 34.09 -0.33 -31.91
N ALA A 35 33.64 -1.50 -32.37
CA ALA A 35 32.24 -1.86 -32.33
C ALA A 35 31.80 -1.61 -30.90
N THR A 36 31.29 -0.40 -30.67
CA THR A 36 30.76 0.06 -29.41
C THR A 36 29.56 -0.83 -29.22
N GLY A 37 29.76 -1.92 -28.48
CA GLY A 37 28.68 -2.72 -27.96
C GLY A 37 27.73 -1.71 -27.33
N GLN A 38 26.55 -1.56 -27.90
CA GLN A 38 25.47 -0.84 -27.25
C GLN A 38 25.17 -1.64 -25.99
N VAL A 39 25.92 -1.35 -24.92
CA VAL A 39 25.51 -1.60 -23.56
C VAL A 39 24.22 -0.81 -23.46
N LYS A 40 23.08 -1.51 -23.56
CA LYS A 40 21.75 -0.98 -23.33
C LYS A 40 21.81 -0.27 -21.97
N ARG A 41 22.07 1.04 -21.97
CA ARG A 41 22.13 1.84 -20.76
C ARG A 41 20.76 1.69 -20.14
N PHE A 42 20.74 1.12 -18.94
CA PHE A 42 19.55 1.04 -18.14
C PHE A 42 19.06 2.48 -17.91
N ASP A 43 17.88 2.82 -18.40
CA ASP A 43 17.29 4.16 -18.22
C ASP A 43 16.89 4.34 -16.75
N ALA A 44 17.89 4.62 -15.92
CA ALA A 44 17.74 4.82 -14.49
C ALA A 44 16.79 5.98 -14.18
N ASP A 45 16.78 7.01 -15.02
CA ASP A 45 15.86 8.15 -14.93
C ASP A 45 14.39 7.73 -15.14
N LEU A 46 14.12 6.92 -16.16
CA LEU A 46 12.77 6.39 -16.41
C LEU A 46 12.32 5.46 -15.27
N THR A 47 13.23 4.63 -14.79
CA THR A 47 12.97 3.70 -13.67
C THR A 47 12.67 4.48 -12.38
N PHE A 48 13.43 5.54 -12.10
CA PHE A 48 13.23 6.38 -10.92
C PHE A 48 11.91 7.15 -10.98
N LYS A 49 11.56 7.70 -12.15
CA LYS A 49 10.26 8.38 -12.37
C LYS A 49 9.09 7.42 -12.18
N PHE A 50 9.19 6.21 -12.73
CA PHE A 50 8.16 5.19 -12.56
C PHE A 50 8.03 4.74 -11.10
N ALA A 51 9.15 4.48 -10.42
CA ALA A 51 9.15 4.13 -9.00
C ALA A 51 8.53 5.24 -8.13
N THR A 52 8.86 6.51 -8.41
CA THR A 52 8.27 7.66 -7.71
C THR A 52 6.76 7.73 -7.92
N PHE A 53 6.29 7.54 -9.16
CA PHE A 53 4.87 7.50 -9.45
C PHE A 53 4.14 6.38 -8.71
N VAL A 54 4.74 5.18 -8.66
CA VAL A 54 4.19 4.05 -7.89
C VAL A 54 4.11 4.37 -6.41
N ILE A 55 5.16 4.97 -5.82
CA ILE A 55 5.16 5.38 -4.41
C ILE A 55 4.05 6.39 -4.13
N LEU A 56 3.92 7.43 -4.97
CA LEU A 56 2.87 8.43 -4.84
C LEU A 56 1.48 7.82 -4.99
N PHE A 57 1.30 6.89 -5.92
CA PHE A 57 0.05 6.17 -6.10
C PHE A 57 -0.31 5.33 -4.86
N VAL A 58 0.64 4.56 -4.33
CA VAL A 58 0.43 3.76 -3.11
C VAL A 58 0.10 4.67 -1.92
N GLN A 59 0.78 5.82 -1.76
CA GLN A 59 0.46 6.79 -0.72
C GLN A 59 -0.96 7.34 -0.88
N ALA A 60 -1.36 7.73 -2.09
CA ALA A 60 -2.71 8.23 -2.36
C ALA A 60 -3.77 7.18 -2.02
N VAL A 61 -3.54 5.92 -2.39
CA VAL A 61 -4.42 4.79 -2.07
C VAL A 61 -4.54 4.58 -0.55
N LEU A 62 -3.42 4.62 0.18
CA LEU A 62 -3.41 4.51 1.64
C LEU A 62 -4.17 5.66 2.31
N ILE A 63 -4.00 6.89 1.82
CA ILE A 63 -4.71 8.07 2.33
C ILE A 63 -6.22 7.91 2.17
N VAL A 64 -6.67 7.50 0.97
CA VAL A 64 -8.09 7.28 0.70
C VAL A 64 -8.65 6.18 1.60
N TRP A 65 -7.93 5.07 1.75
CA TRP A 65 -8.39 3.98 2.62
C TRP A 65 -8.46 4.40 4.09
N GLY A 66 -7.42 5.07 4.60
CA GLY A 66 -7.41 5.56 5.97
C GLY A 66 -8.52 6.58 6.24
N TYR A 67 -8.83 7.42 5.24
CA TYR A 67 -9.97 8.34 5.33
C TYR A 67 -11.29 7.58 5.42
N LEU A 68 -11.52 6.58 4.57
CA LEU A 68 -12.75 5.80 4.55
C LEU A 68 -12.95 5.00 5.85
N ASP A 69 -11.90 4.37 6.35
CA ASP A 69 -11.93 3.61 7.62
C ASP A 69 -12.28 4.51 8.81
N LEU A 70 -11.58 5.65 8.95
CA LEU A 70 -11.85 6.62 10.00
C LEU A 70 -13.23 7.27 9.83
N ALA A 71 -13.65 7.56 8.60
CA ALA A 71 -14.98 8.11 8.35
C ALA A 71 -16.08 7.16 8.82
N ALA A 72 -15.98 5.89 8.46
CA ALA A 72 -16.93 4.87 8.90
C ALA A 72 -16.89 4.69 10.42
N TYR A 73 -15.70 4.68 11.03
CA TYR A 73 -15.54 4.57 12.49
C TYR A 73 -16.19 5.74 13.23
N TYR A 74 -15.88 6.98 12.86
CA TYR A 74 -16.41 8.16 13.53
C TYR A 74 -17.90 8.40 13.27
N GLU A 75 -18.41 8.00 12.11
CA GLU A 75 -19.84 8.05 11.82
C GLU A 75 -20.65 7.19 12.79
N GLN A 76 -20.12 6.05 13.26
CA GLN A 76 -20.77 5.24 14.29
C GLN A 76 -20.94 5.98 15.62
N PHE A 77 -20.08 6.96 15.90
CA PHE A 77 -20.18 7.86 17.06
C PHE A 77 -20.94 9.16 16.76
N GLY A 78 -21.50 9.30 15.56
CA GLY A 78 -22.16 10.53 15.10
C GLY A 78 -21.21 11.71 14.90
N ILE A 79 -19.90 11.46 14.88
CA ILE A 79 -18.86 12.46 14.67
C ILE A 79 -18.61 12.56 13.17
N ARG A 80 -18.70 13.78 12.62
CA ARG A 80 -18.36 14.01 11.21
C ARG A 80 -16.86 14.19 11.07
N THR A 81 -16.26 13.59 10.04
CA THR A 81 -14.83 13.76 9.74
C THR A 81 -14.44 15.20 9.45
N SER A 82 -15.37 16.04 8.98
CA SER A 82 -15.16 17.49 8.83
C SER A 82 -14.96 18.24 10.15
N GLU A 83 -15.30 17.62 11.28
CA GLU A 83 -15.07 18.19 12.61
C GLU A 83 -13.70 17.83 13.19
N LEU A 84 -12.90 17.04 12.46
CA LEU A 84 -11.62 16.49 12.88
C LEU A 84 -10.50 16.98 11.95
N GLU A 85 -9.38 17.41 12.51
CA GLU A 85 -8.16 17.71 11.77
C GLU A 85 -7.39 16.41 11.48
N LEU A 86 -7.89 15.69 10.47
CA LEU A 86 -7.25 14.47 9.98
C LEU A 86 -6.06 14.81 9.08
N GLY A 87 -4.87 14.85 9.69
CA GLY A 87 -3.61 15.05 8.95
C GLY A 87 -3.25 13.87 8.05
N THR A 88 -2.52 14.15 6.96
CA THR A 88 -2.01 13.12 6.03
C THR A 88 -1.25 11.98 6.72
N PRO A 89 -0.37 12.22 7.71
CA PRO A 89 0.33 11.14 8.42
C PRO A 89 -0.65 10.19 9.13
N THR A 90 -1.69 10.73 9.78
CA THR A 90 -2.72 9.93 10.45
C THR A 90 -3.45 9.06 9.44
N LEU A 91 -3.88 9.62 8.31
CA LEU A 91 -4.54 8.86 7.25
C LEU A 91 -3.64 7.74 6.69
N LEU A 92 -2.34 8.01 6.53
CA LEU A 92 -1.38 7.02 6.05
C LEU A 92 -1.23 5.84 7.02
N VAL A 93 -1.11 6.13 8.32
CA VAL A 93 -0.96 5.11 9.38
C VAL A 93 -2.22 4.26 9.50
N TYR A 94 -3.40 4.87 9.46
CA TYR A 94 -4.67 4.13 9.49
C TYR A 94 -4.87 3.28 8.22
N GLY A 95 -4.58 3.84 7.04
CA GLY A 95 -4.63 3.08 5.79
C GLY A 95 -3.68 1.88 5.79
N TYR A 96 -2.46 2.06 6.31
CA TYR A 96 -1.50 0.97 6.47
C TYR A 96 -2.03 -0.07 7.46
N SER A 97 -2.51 0.37 8.62
CA SER A 97 -3.02 -0.52 9.68
C SER A 97 -4.20 -1.35 9.17
N TYR A 98 -5.10 -0.77 8.38
CA TYR A 98 -6.21 -1.50 7.76
C TYR A 98 -5.72 -2.64 6.85
N ILE A 99 -4.78 -2.35 5.93
CA ILE A 99 -4.23 -3.37 5.03
C ILE A 99 -3.43 -4.41 5.81
N PHE A 100 -2.61 -3.97 6.76
CA PHE A 100 -1.81 -4.84 7.62
C PHE A 100 -2.70 -5.80 8.43
N SER A 101 -3.74 -5.28 9.09
CA SER A 101 -4.71 -6.07 9.82
C SER A 101 -5.53 -6.99 8.91
N GLY A 102 -5.85 -6.61 7.68
CA GLY A 102 -6.51 -7.50 6.72
C GLY A 102 -5.62 -8.69 6.33
N VAL A 103 -4.35 -8.42 6.00
CA VAL A 103 -3.37 -9.46 5.64
C VAL A 103 -3.11 -10.38 6.85
N MET A 104 -2.89 -9.81 8.04
CA MET A 104 -2.64 -10.59 9.26
C MET A 104 -3.92 -11.26 9.81
N GLY A 105 -5.10 -10.70 9.58
CA GLY A 105 -6.36 -11.34 9.95
C GLY A 105 -6.57 -12.66 9.21
N THR A 106 -6.07 -12.74 7.97
CA THR A 106 -6.07 -13.98 7.16
C THR A 106 -5.15 -15.05 7.77
N VAL A 107 -4.08 -14.64 8.47
CA VAL A 107 -3.17 -15.54 9.20
C VAL A 107 -3.91 -16.22 10.36
N ASN A 108 -4.64 -15.45 11.14
CA ASN A 108 -5.35 -15.96 12.32
C ASN A 108 -6.53 -16.89 11.98
N GLY A 109 -7.07 -16.79 10.76
CA GLY A 109 -8.16 -17.65 10.29
C GLY A 109 -7.73 -19.07 9.87
N ILE A 110 -6.43 -19.32 9.64
CA ILE A 110 -5.92 -20.60 9.11
C ILE A 110 -4.70 -21.04 9.93
N PRO A 111 -4.85 -21.93 10.93
CA PRO A 111 -3.79 -22.18 11.94
C PRO A 111 -2.50 -22.80 11.41
N VAL A 112 -2.54 -23.58 10.31
CA VAL A 112 -1.36 -24.29 9.78
C VAL A 112 -0.68 -23.51 8.65
N PHE A 113 -1.46 -22.98 7.71
CA PHE A 113 -0.92 -22.26 6.54
C PHE A 113 -0.92 -20.75 6.69
N GLY A 114 -1.69 -20.21 7.65
CA GLY A 114 -1.85 -18.78 7.91
C GLY A 114 -0.55 -18.01 7.89
N PRO A 115 0.48 -18.41 8.67
CA PRO A 115 1.75 -17.68 8.73
C PRO A 115 2.49 -17.60 7.39
N PHE A 116 2.23 -18.54 6.47
CA PHE A 116 2.84 -18.56 5.15
C PHE A 116 2.07 -17.72 4.11
N ILE A 117 0.82 -17.32 4.38
CA ILE A 117 -0.03 -16.59 3.43
C ILE A 117 0.58 -15.23 3.05
N PRO A 118 1.01 -14.37 4.00
CA PRO A 118 1.62 -13.09 3.64
C PRO A 118 2.88 -13.33 2.80
N GLY A 119 3.77 -14.22 3.23
CA GLY A 119 4.98 -14.57 2.49
C GLY A 119 4.69 -15.06 1.07
N GLY A 120 3.71 -15.95 0.92
CA GLY A 120 3.27 -16.49 -0.36
C GLY A 120 2.73 -15.40 -1.31
N ILE A 121 1.91 -14.47 -0.80
CA ILE A 121 1.36 -13.36 -1.60
C ILE A 121 2.48 -12.47 -2.13
N PHE A 122 3.40 -12.02 -1.27
CA PHE A 122 4.48 -11.13 -1.69
C PHE A 122 5.50 -11.83 -2.60
N ILE A 123 5.81 -13.11 -2.36
CA ILE A 123 6.65 -13.91 -3.26
C ILE A 123 5.97 -14.08 -4.63
N PHE A 124 4.67 -14.35 -4.66
CA PHE A 124 3.91 -14.47 -5.91
C PHE A 124 3.92 -13.16 -6.71
N ILE A 125 3.69 -12.02 -6.04
CA ILE A 125 3.77 -10.70 -6.68
C ILE A 125 5.17 -10.45 -7.23
N GLY A 126 6.22 -10.69 -6.43
CA GLY A 126 7.62 -10.53 -6.86
C GLY A 126 7.96 -11.37 -8.09
N MET A 127 7.50 -12.62 -8.12
CA MET A 127 7.65 -13.52 -9.27
C MET A 127 6.89 -13.00 -10.49
N ALA A 128 5.63 -12.60 -10.35
CA ALA A 128 4.80 -12.10 -11.45
C ALA A 128 5.39 -10.83 -12.08
N VAL A 129 5.81 -9.87 -11.25
CA VAL A 129 6.46 -8.62 -11.70
C VAL A 129 7.76 -8.91 -12.45
N THR A 130 8.58 -9.82 -11.91
CA THR A 130 9.85 -10.18 -12.52
C THR A 130 9.66 -10.88 -13.87
N ILE A 131 8.71 -11.82 -13.96
CA ILE A 131 8.37 -12.50 -15.22
C ILE A 131 7.89 -11.49 -16.27
N LEU A 132 7.00 -10.58 -15.90
CA LEU A 132 6.47 -9.55 -16.80
C LEU A 132 7.58 -8.59 -17.26
N PHE A 133 8.44 -8.13 -16.35
CA PHE A 133 9.56 -7.25 -16.67
C PHE A 133 10.50 -7.89 -17.70
N PHE A 134 10.91 -9.14 -17.48
CA PHE A 134 11.77 -9.86 -18.43
C PHE A 134 11.05 -10.23 -19.73
N ALA A 135 9.73 -10.47 -19.72
CA ALA A 135 8.96 -10.66 -20.95
C ALA A 135 9.01 -9.42 -21.86
N MET A 136 9.02 -8.21 -21.26
CA MET A 136 9.07 -6.95 -22.01
C MET A 136 10.49 -6.51 -22.41
N HIS A 137 11.53 -6.86 -21.64
CA HIS A 137 12.86 -6.23 -21.76
C HIS A 137 14.00 -7.15 -22.23
N GLY A 138 13.76 -8.46 -22.35
CA GLY A 138 14.70 -9.42 -22.92
C GLY A 138 14.66 -10.79 -22.24
N SER A 139 14.87 -11.86 -23.01
CA SER A 139 14.77 -13.23 -22.53
C SER A 139 15.99 -13.64 -21.70
N ARG A 140 15.94 -13.43 -20.37
CA ARG A 140 16.79 -14.19 -19.44
C ARG A 140 16.28 -15.61 -19.25
N SER A 141 17.19 -16.53 -18.93
CA SER A 141 16.86 -17.91 -18.56
C SER A 141 15.93 -17.94 -17.36
N LEU A 142 15.06 -18.96 -17.28
CA LEU A 142 14.25 -19.25 -16.08
C LEU A 142 15.11 -19.32 -14.81
N ARG A 143 16.37 -19.77 -14.95
CA ARG A 143 17.34 -19.88 -13.86
C ARG A 143 17.72 -18.53 -13.24
N ASP A 144 17.63 -17.44 -13.99
CA ASP A 144 17.91 -16.08 -13.49
C ASP A 144 16.65 -15.37 -13.00
N LYS A 145 15.48 -15.76 -13.53
CA LYS A 145 14.17 -15.19 -13.17
C LYS A 145 13.72 -15.60 -11.77
N ILE A 146 13.91 -16.87 -11.41
CA ILE A 146 13.50 -17.42 -10.10
C ILE A 146 14.19 -16.70 -8.93
N PRO A 147 15.53 -16.63 -8.83
CA PRO A 147 16.18 -15.96 -7.71
C PRO A 147 15.86 -14.45 -7.67
N SER A 148 15.74 -13.81 -8.84
CA SER A 148 15.39 -12.39 -8.94
C SER A 148 13.97 -12.11 -8.41
N GLY A 149 13.00 -12.95 -8.79
CA GLY A 149 11.62 -12.81 -8.34
C GLY A 149 11.42 -13.15 -6.87
N LEU A 150 12.16 -14.15 -6.37
CA LEU A 150 12.18 -14.46 -4.94
C LEU A 150 12.77 -13.29 -4.13
N LEU A 151 13.91 -12.74 -4.56
CA LEU A 151 14.54 -11.59 -3.90
C LEU A 151 13.60 -10.38 -3.89
N LEU A 152 12.94 -10.08 -5.00
CA LEU A 152 11.97 -8.99 -5.08
C LEU A 152 10.76 -9.24 -4.17
N GLY A 153 10.26 -10.47 -4.11
CA GLY A 153 9.17 -10.85 -3.22
C GLY A 153 9.52 -10.70 -1.74
N VAL A 154 10.72 -11.14 -1.34
CA VAL A 154 11.23 -10.95 0.03
C VAL A 154 11.42 -9.46 0.34
N ALA A 155 11.93 -8.67 -0.62
CA ALA A 155 12.07 -7.23 -0.43
C ALA A 155 10.72 -6.53 -0.24
N LEU A 156 9.69 -6.91 -1.01
CA LEU A 156 8.32 -6.40 -0.86
C LEU A 156 7.71 -6.78 0.50
N LEU A 157 7.92 -8.03 0.93
CA LEU A 157 7.48 -8.50 2.25
C LEU A 157 8.15 -7.69 3.36
N MET A 158 9.46 -7.47 3.28
CA MET A 158 10.18 -6.67 4.27
C MET A 158 9.68 -5.23 4.28
N PHE A 159 9.50 -4.61 3.11
CA PHE A 159 8.94 -3.26 3.02
C PHE A 159 7.55 -3.16 3.66
N PHE A 160 6.74 -4.21 3.56
CA PHE A 160 5.43 -4.29 4.19
C PHE A 160 5.50 -4.48 5.72
N ILE A 161 6.44 -5.27 6.23
CA ILE A 161 6.52 -5.58 7.68
C ILE A 161 7.28 -4.49 8.46
N VAL A 162 8.26 -3.82 7.85
CA VAL A 162 9.13 -2.84 8.52
C VAL A 162 8.34 -1.77 9.31
N PRO A 163 7.28 -1.15 8.77
CA PRO A 163 6.51 -0.16 9.52
C PRO A 163 5.84 -0.73 10.79
N ALA A 164 5.50 -2.02 10.82
CA ALA A 164 4.94 -2.66 12.02
C ALA A 164 5.93 -2.70 13.19
N PHE A 165 7.23 -2.86 12.91
CA PHE A 165 8.25 -2.78 13.94
C PHE A 165 8.33 -1.38 14.55
N ALA A 166 8.21 -0.33 13.74
CA ALA A 166 8.20 1.05 14.23
C ALA A 166 6.97 1.33 15.13
N VAL A 167 5.80 0.79 14.78
CA VAL A 167 4.60 0.89 15.62
C VAL A 167 4.81 0.16 16.95
N ARG A 168 5.34 -1.06 16.91
CA ARG A 168 5.60 -1.86 18.11
C ARG A 168 6.62 -1.19 19.05
N ASP A 169 7.72 -0.71 18.50
CA ASP A 169 8.74 0.04 19.23
C ASP A 169 8.16 1.30 19.90
N GLY A 170 7.26 2.00 19.21
CA GLY A 170 6.53 3.13 19.80
C GLY A 170 5.65 2.74 21.00
N VAL A 171 4.99 1.58 20.95
CA VAL A 171 4.16 1.05 22.05
C VAL A 171 5.02 0.60 23.23
N GLU A 172 6.12 -0.11 22.96
CA GLU A 172 7.06 -0.56 23.99
C GLU A 172 7.68 0.63 24.73
N ARG A 173 8.19 1.63 23.99
CA ARG A 173 8.71 2.89 24.56
C ARG A 173 7.69 3.60 25.44
N ALA A 174 6.45 3.74 24.95
CA ALA A 174 5.39 4.39 25.73
C ALA A 174 5.04 3.61 27.02
N GLY A 175 5.12 2.27 26.97
CA GLY A 175 4.93 1.42 28.14
C GLY A 175 6.04 1.57 29.18
N GLU A 176 7.30 1.65 28.72
CA GLU A 176 8.47 1.88 29.57
C GLU A 176 8.41 3.25 30.26
N ASP A 177 8.12 4.32 29.51
CA ASP A 177 7.97 5.68 30.05
C ASP A 177 6.84 5.73 31.09
N TYR A 178 5.70 5.09 30.79
CA TYR A 178 4.57 5.00 31.73
C TYR A 178 4.93 4.25 33.02
N GLU A 179 5.63 3.11 32.91
CA GLU A 179 6.06 2.35 34.08
C GLU A 179 7.06 3.15 34.92
N ALA A 180 7.99 3.87 34.29
CA ALA A 180 8.96 4.71 34.97
C ALA A 180 8.30 5.87 35.75
N GLU A 181 7.27 6.50 35.17
CA GLU A 181 6.57 7.62 35.81
C GLU A 181 5.56 7.19 36.88
N THR A 182 4.85 6.07 36.66
CA THR A 182 3.74 5.66 37.52
C THR A 182 4.08 4.52 38.47
N ASN A 183 5.20 3.82 38.27
CA ASN A 183 5.54 2.55 38.91
C ASN A 183 4.49 1.43 38.68
N VAL A 184 3.68 1.53 37.61
CA VAL A 184 2.65 0.56 37.27
C VAL A 184 2.88 0.02 35.85
N LYS A 185 2.89 -1.31 35.70
CA LYS A 185 2.94 -1.96 34.39
C LYS A 185 1.58 -1.90 33.69
N ALA A 186 1.55 -1.33 32.50
CA ALA A 186 0.36 -1.27 31.63
C ALA A 186 0.60 -2.00 30.29
N PRO A 187 0.76 -3.35 30.28
CA PRO A 187 1.15 -4.11 29.10
C PRO A 187 0.11 -4.10 27.96
N LEU A 188 -1.13 -3.70 28.26
CA LEU A 188 -2.23 -3.55 27.30
C LEU A 188 -2.59 -2.08 27.05
N GLY A 189 -1.74 -1.15 27.51
CA GLY A 189 -2.01 0.28 27.55
C GLY A 189 -2.86 0.70 28.74
N THR A 190 -3.21 1.99 28.77
CA THR A 190 -4.01 2.61 29.83
C THR A 190 -5.49 2.67 29.44
N THR A 191 -6.37 2.65 30.44
CA THR A 191 -7.79 2.91 30.24
C THR A 191 -7.98 4.32 29.69
N ARG A 192 -8.67 4.44 28.55
CA ARG A 192 -9.00 5.72 27.90
C ARG A 192 -10.13 6.49 28.62
N GLU A 193 -10.30 6.28 29.92
CA GLU A 193 -11.27 7.05 30.69
C GLU A 193 -10.68 8.42 30.99
N HIS A 194 -11.35 9.46 30.49
CA HIS A 194 -10.99 10.85 30.75
C HIS A 194 -12.09 11.51 31.54
N THR A 195 -11.67 12.30 32.53
CA THR A 195 -12.55 13.17 33.30
C THR A 195 -12.28 14.60 32.90
N ILE A 196 -13.29 15.28 32.36
CA ILE A 196 -13.23 16.73 32.09
C ILE A 196 -14.17 17.43 33.05
N VAL A 197 -13.65 18.46 33.73
CA VAL A 197 -14.46 19.42 34.48
C VAL A 197 -14.82 20.55 33.54
N THR A 198 -16.11 20.74 33.28
CA THR A 198 -16.61 21.77 32.36
C THR A 198 -16.55 23.15 33.02
N ASP A 199 -16.65 24.20 32.19
CA ASP A 199 -16.83 25.59 32.64
C ASP A 199 -18.01 25.76 33.60
N GLN A 200 -19.03 24.91 33.46
CA GLN A 200 -20.22 24.85 34.31
C GLN A 200 -20.04 24.02 35.59
N LYS A 201 -18.81 23.57 35.89
CA LYS A 201 -18.46 22.66 37.00
C LYS A 201 -19.12 21.29 36.92
N GLU A 202 -19.63 20.89 35.75
CA GLU A 202 -20.09 19.53 35.54
C GLU A 202 -18.88 18.61 35.30
N ILE A 203 -18.92 17.42 35.89
CA ILE A 203 -17.85 16.43 35.74
C ILE A 203 -18.30 15.40 34.70
N LEU A 204 -17.63 15.39 33.56
CA LEU A 204 -17.83 14.42 32.49
C LEU A 204 -16.73 13.36 32.57
N THR A 205 -17.07 12.19 33.11
CA THR A 205 -16.19 11.01 33.12
C THR A 205 -16.68 10.00 32.10
N GLY A 206 -15.82 9.66 31.14
CA GLY A 206 -16.17 8.70 30.10
C GLY A 206 -14.98 8.32 29.22
N ARG A 207 -15.24 7.52 28.19
CA ARG A 207 -14.21 7.07 27.26
C ARG A 207 -13.86 8.18 26.26
N LEU A 208 -12.59 8.55 26.16
CA LEU A 208 -12.12 9.42 25.08
C LEU A 208 -12.21 8.68 23.74
N VAL A 209 -13.02 9.21 22.83
CA VAL A 209 -13.19 8.68 21.47
C VAL A 209 -12.09 9.23 20.57
N VAL A 210 -11.89 10.55 20.62
CA VAL A 210 -10.83 11.26 19.89
C VAL A 210 -10.60 12.64 20.52
N ALA A 211 -9.36 13.07 20.55
CA ALA A 211 -8.96 14.43 20.92
C ALA A 211 -8.24 15.06 19.73
N ASP A 212 -8.62 16.28 19.41
CA ASP A 212 -8.01 17.11 18.37
C ASP A 212 -7.52 18.43 18.99
N THR A 213 -6.92 19.33 18.20
CA THR A 213 -6.44 20.64 18.66
C THR A 213 -7.57 21.52 19.22
N LYS A 214 -8.72 21.50 18.55
CA LYS A 214 -9.88 22.36 18.86
C LYS A 214 -10.82 21.73 19.88
N ALA A 215 -11.09 20.43 19.75
CA ALA A 215 -12.13 19.79 20.54
C ALA A 215 -11.78 18.35 20.90
N SER A 216 -12.34 17.90 22.01
CA SER A 216 -12.29 16.51 22.48
C SER A 216 -13.68 15.90 22.46
N PHE A 217 -13.76 14.64 22.04
CA PHE A 217 -15.00 13.87 21.98
C PHE A 217 -14.96 12.76 23.04
N ILE A 218 -15.85 12.86 24.03
CA ILE A 218 -15.94 11.89 25.13
C ILE A 218 -17.28 11.18 25.07
N GLN A 219 -17.22 9.85 25.08
CA GLN A 219 -18.40 9.01 25.21
C GLN A 219 -18.71 8.79 26.69
N VAL A 220 -19.88 9.27 27.13
CA VAL A 220 -20.45 9.02 28.45
C VAL A 220 -21.73 8.22 28.26
N LYS A 221 -21.69 6.93 28.64
CA LYS A 221 -22.79 5.97 28.47
C LYS A 221 -23.26 5.90 27.00
N ASP A 222 -24.48 6.35 26.73
CA ASP A 222 -25.17 6.35 25.44
C ASP A 222 -25.00 7.67 24.68
N SER A 223 -24.15 8.58 25.16
CA SER A 223 -24.00 9.92 24.59
C SER A 223 -22.54 10.26 24.30
N VAL A 224 -22.29 10.97 23.20
CA VAL A 224 -20.99 11.55 22.86
C VAL A 224 -21.05 13.06 23.07
N TYR A 225 -20.14 13.57 23.87
CA TYR A 225 -19.99 14.99 24.19
C TYR A 225 -18.81 15.55 23.42
N LYS A 226 -19.06 16.63 22.67
CA LYS A 226 -18.01 17.45 22.07
C LYS A 226 -17.69 18.58 23.05
N VAL A 227 -16.45 18.63 23.51
CA VAL A 227 -15.94 19.64 24.44
C VAL A 227 -14.90 20.48 23.72
N ASP A 228 -15.03 21.80 23.79
CA ASP A 228 -14.01 22.72 23.29
C ASP A 228 -12.80 22.70 24.24
N ASN A 229 -11.60 22.51 23.70
CA ASN A 229 -10.39 22.39 24.53
C ASN A 229 -9.94 23.72 25.15
N SER A 230 -10.29 24.86 24.52
CA SER A 230 -9.87 26.17 24.99
C SER A 230 -10.68 26.68 26.18
N SER A 231 -11.98 26.40 26.16
CA SER A 231 -12.95 26.87 27.16
C SER A 231 -13.46 25.77 28.08
N ASN A 232 -13.14 24.49 27.81
CA ASN A 232 -13.74 23.32 28.46
C ASN A 232 -15.28 23.31 28.43
N ARG A 233 -15.88 24.02 27.47
CA ARG A 233 -17.32 24.13 27.32
C ARG A 233 -17.85 22.99 26.46
N VAL A 234 -18.97 22.40 26.87
CA VAL A 234 -19.69 21.42 26.05
C VAL A 234 -20.32 22.14 24.86
N MET A 235 -19.84 21.85 23.65
CA MET A 235 -20.36 22.42 22.41
C MET A 235 -21.60 21.68 21.91
N ARG A 236 -21.63 20.36 22.08
CA ARG A 236 -22.67 19.50 21.53
C ARG A 236 -22.75 18.18 22.30
N LYS A 237 -23.97 17.68 22.46
CA LYS A 237 -24.28 16.33 22.93
C LYS A 237 -24.96 15.54 21.81
N ILE A 238 -24.48 14.33 21.54
CA ILE A 238 -25.02 13.42 20.53
C ILE A 238 -25.50 12.17 21.26
N LEU A 239 -26.79 11.86 21.17
CA LEU A 239 -27.35 10.64 21.74
C LEU A 239 -27.21 9.50 20.72
N LEU A 240 -26.46 8.46 21.07
CA LEU A 240 -26.25 7.28 20.25
C LEU A 240 -27.48 6.35 20.38
N LYS A 241 -28.27 6.26 19.32
CA LYS A 241 -29.37 5.30 19.22
C LYS A 241 -29.02 4.23 18.17
N PRO A 242 -29.25 2.95 18.45
CA PRO A 242 -29.00 1.90 17.47
C PRO A 242 -29.90 2.12 16.25
N LYS A 243 -29.28 2.18 15.06
CA LYS A 243 -30.01 2.23 13.79
C LYS A 243 -30.55 0.83 13.50
N LEU A 244 -31.82 0.60 13.81
CA LEU A 244 -32.49 -0.67 13.46
C LEU A 244 -32.51 -0.83 11.93
N PRO A 245 -32.30 -2.05 11.40
CA PRO A 245 -32.39 -2.27 9.96
C PRO A 245 -33.79 -1.88 9.49
N ALA A 246 -33.86 -1.02 8.48
CA ALA A 246 -35.13 -0.68 7.85
C ALA A 246 -35.77 -1.99 7.38
N LYS A 247 -36.94 -2.34 7.92
CA LYS A 247 -37.72 -3.48 7.42
C LYS A 247 -37.83 -3.33 5.92
N GLU A 248 -37.20 -4.24 5.20
CA GLU A 248 -37.32 -4.40 3.76
C GLU A 248 -38.82 -4.44 3.46
N LYS A 249 -39.29 -3.40 2.77
CA LYS A 249 -40.68 -3.29 2.36
C LYS A 249 -40.86 -4.36 1.29
N LYS A 250 -41.16 -5.60 1.71
CA LYS A 250 -41.60 -6.67 0.81
C LYS A 250 -42.78 -6.10 0.03
N SER A 251 -42.54 -5.79 -1.23
CA SER A 251 -43.60 -5.64 -2.22
C SER A 251 -44.30 -6.99 -2.30
N SER A 252 -45.42 -7.15 -1.60
CA SER A 252 -46.35 -8.24 -1.88
C SER A 252 -46.75 -8.17 -3.36
N PRO A 253 -46.61 -9.25 -4.13
CA PRO A 253 -47.25 -9.35 -5.43
C PRO A 253 -48.73 -9.62 -5.19
N GLU A 254 -49.56 -8.58 -5.22
CA GLU A 254 -51.01 -8.76 -5.28
C GLU A 254 -51.39 -9.10 -6.73
N GLY A 255 -51.23 -10.38 -7.06
CA GLY A 255 -51.53 -10.96 -8.36
C GLY A 255 -52.60 -12.03 -8.26
N GLY A 256 -53.86 -11.62 -8.48
CA GLY A 256 -54.93 -12.44 -9.07
C GLY A 256 -56.09 -12.85 -8.15
N PRO A 257 -57.27 -13.25 -8.70
CA PRO A 257 -57.74 -13.13 -10.09
C PRO A 257 -59.06 -12.32 -10.21
N ARG A 258 -59.26 -11.61 -11.33
CA ARG A 258 -60.59 -11.13 -11.73
C ARG A 258 -61.31 -12.27 -12.45
N SER A 259 -62.44 -12.67 -11.87
CA SER A 259 -63.49 -13.51 -12.46
C SER A 259 -64.05 -12.86 -13.72
N ASN A 260 -64.07 -13.58 -14.84
CA ASN A 260 -64.85 -13.22 -16.03
C ASN A 260 -66.16 -14.00 -16.04
N ASN A 261 -67.26 -13.26 -16.26
CA ASN A 261 -68.49 -13.77 -16.89
C ASN A 261 -68.22 -14.23 -18.31
#